data_AF-A0A015JW22-F1
#
_entry.id   AF-A0A015JW22-F1
#
_cell.length_a   1.000
_cell.length_b   1.000
_cell.length_c   1.000
_cell.angle_alpha   90.00
_cell.angle_beta   90.00
_cell.angle_gamma   90.00
#
_symmetry.space_group_name_H-M   'P 1'
#
loop_
_entity.id
_entity.type
_entity.pdbx_description
1 polymer ?
#
loop_
_entity_poly.entity_id
_entity_poly.type
_entity_poly.pdbx_seq_one_letter_code
_entity_poly.pdbx_strand_id
1 'polypeptide(L)'
;MDLDDPNSDNNENMEIDSDTCNTCKQQFFPIYNSWMCLESSCKSFWKIWNTVKMSWENAPQDLSFNPIFLVPGFISGEILSRPLPFSIIPSPPIGHNNIGAYSLMHWKGYHCLRCGRVSCRVKWSCWECMNCHKTLSALKTILDKSMLADPHRLVFTGPATDCEGSILNGSNITRDRTILSNGVILMKYNFPNDNRIFHFVSNEICNEMPDIFLKNFQEIDNEQLKRHPIKSKLETRLFARQFTLNVGEHYKFALELNTVPWKDAPKVCNDTLDYVKKIIENFVPEVSHDFNQMLVAIYMEGQRMSWHDDGEKGVGPIIVSLSLGSPAEMKVRRKLKKKVEASSSKSSKNDEKGDYTPTFPIMRRNGPELLLNLNHGDIVIMAGDTLQEHYDHMVAPKGFRVACTIRKIEK
;
A
#
# COMPACT_ATOMS: atom_id res chain seq x y z
N MET A 1 -51.82 39.14 31.39
CA MET A 1 -51.02 38.74 32.55
C MET A 1 -49.98 37.78 32.01
N ASP A 2 -48.90 38.42 31.56
CA ASP A 2 -47.51 37.99 31.51
C ASP A 2 -47.21 36.54 31.08
N LEU A 3 -46.77 36.47 29.82
CA LEU A 3 -45.98 35.38 29.26
C LEU A 3 -44.59 35.44 29.89
N ASP A 4 -44.22 34.41 30.65
CA ASP A 4 -42.85 34.24 31.13
C ASP A 4 -41.91 34.01 29.93
N ASP A 5 -40.94 34.90 29.82
CA ASP A 5 -39.86 34.92 28.85
C ASP A 5 -38.84 33.78 29.14
N PRO A 6 -38.58 32.84 28.22
CA PRO A 6 -37.57 31.81 28.43
C PRO A 6 -36.14 32.27 28.04
N ASN A 7 -35.91 33.55 27.70
CA ASN A 7 -34.58 34.10 27.47
C ASN A 7 -33.88 34.58 28.76
N SER A 8 -33.70 33.67 29.74
CA SER A 8 -32.57 33.81 30.66
C SER A 8 -31.35 33.10 30.06
N ASP A 9 -30.75 33.72 29.04
CA ASP A 9 -29.42 33.40 28.55
C ASP A 9 -28.40 33.73 29.65
N ASN A 10 -28.30 32.86 30.66
CA ASN A 10 -27.11 32.77 31.50
C ASN A 10 -26.01 32.06 30.70
N ASN A 11 -25.51 32.73 29.67
CA ASN A 11 -24.22 32.40 29.08
C ASN A 11 -23.16 32.99 30.03
N GLU A 12 -23.07 32.43 31.24
CA GLU A 12 -21.90 32.61 32.07
C GLU A 12 -20.71 32.12 31.24
N ASN A 13 -19.81 33.03 30.88
CA ASN A 13 -18.48 32.67 30.44
C ASN A 13 -17.93 31.69 31.49
N MET A 14 -17.94 30.39 31.20
CA MET A 14 -17.24 29.41 32.02
C MET A 14 -15.74 29.71 31.85
N GLU A 15 -15.24 30.66 32.65
CA GLU A 15 -13.82 30.89 32.80
C GLU A 15 -13.21 29.60 33.34
N ILE A 16 -12.40 28.95 32.50
CA ILE A 16 -11.62 27.80 32.95
C ILE A 16 -10.51 28.35 33.83
N ASP A 17 -10.73 28.29 35.15
CA ASP A 17 -9.70 28.64 36.13
C ASP A 17 -8.45 27.82 35.83
N SER A 18 -7.36 28.54 35.59
CA SER A 18 -6.06 27.95 35.34
C SER A 18 -5.26 27.92 36.63
N ASP A 19 -4.63 26.79 36.90
CA ASP A 19 -3.86 26.59 38.12
C ASP A 19 -2.37 26.75 37.84
N THR A 20 -1.61 27.12 38.87
CA THR A 20 -0.15 27.33 38.76
C THR A 20 0.61 26.21 39.46
N CYS A 21 1.54 25.57 38.75
CA CYS A 21 2.39 24.54 39.35
C CYS A 21 3.32 25.16 40.37
N ASN A 22 3.30 24.69 41.61
CA ASN A 22 4.17 25.20 42.67
C ASN A 22 5.68 24.94 42.45
N THR A 23 6.03 23.99 41.56
CA THR A 23 7.42 23.57 41.29
C THR A 23 8.04 24.35 40.13
N CYS A 24 7.41 24.37 38.95
CA CYS A 24 7.92 25.09 37.77
C CYS A 24 7.32 26.49 37.58
N LYS A 25 6.32 26.87 38.37
CA LYS A 25 5.58 28.15 38.29
C LYS A 25 4.87 28.40 36.96
N GLN A 26 4.74 27.38 36.11
CA GLN A 26 3.96 27.44 34.88
C GLN A 26 2.47 27.25 35.18
N GLN A 27 1.64 27.94 34.40
CA GLN A 27 0.18 27.94 34.52
C GLN A 27 -0.44 27.02 33.47
N PHE A 28 -1.41 26.20 33.88
CA PHE A 28 -2.09 25.24 33.00
C PHE A 28 -3.59 25.22 33.26
N PHE A 29 -4.35 24.99 32.21
CA PHE A 29 -5.78 24.68 32.34
C PHE A 29 -5.96 23.24 32.86
N PRO A 30 -6.94 22.99 33.75
CA PRO A 30 -7.25 21.65 34.23
C PRO A 30 -7.75 20.74 33.09
N ILE A 31 -6.89 19.84 32.59
CA ILE A 31 -7.26 18.85 31.56
C ILE A 31 -8.02 17.66 32.18
N TYR A 32 -7.64 17.27 33.40
CA TYR A 32 -8.20 16.13 34.13
C TYR A 32 -8.90 16.60 35.41
N ASN A 33 -9.75 15.75 35.99
CA ASN A 33 -10.38 16.02 37.29
C ASN A 33 -9.36 16.21 38.42
N SER A 34 -8.13 15.71 38.25
CA SER A 34 -7.02 15.89 39.19
C SER A 34 -6.05 16.95 38.71
N TRP A 35 -5.66 17.86 39.59
CA TRP A 35 -4.62 18.86 39.32
C TRP A 35 -3.25 18.19 39.16
N MET A 36 -2.61 18.40 37.99
CA MET A 36 -1.31 17.83 37.66
C MET A 36 -0.46 18.78 36.83
N CYS A 37 0.87 18.66 36.93
CA CYS A 37 1.79 19.44 36.10
C CYS A 37 2.00 18.77 34.75
N LEU A 38 1.76 19.52 33.66
CA LEU A 38 1.89 19.03 32.28
C LEU A 38 3.15 19.54 31.57
N GLU A 39 4.01 20.26 32.28
CA GLU A 39 5.29 20.72 31.75
C GLU A 39 6.31 19.59 31.73
N SER A 40 6.67 19.11 30.54
CA SER A 40 7.59 17.98 30.34
C SER A 40 8.96 18.18 31.01
N SER A 41 9.42 19.43 31.17
CA SER A 41 10.68 19.75 31.84
C SER A 41 10.60 19.83 33.37
N CYS A 42 9.40 19.75 33.96
CA CYS A 42 9.19 19.87 35.40
C CYS A 42 9.45 18.54 36.13
N LYS A 43 10.07 18.61 37.32
CA LYS A 43 10.24 17.43 38.22
C LYS A 43 8.93 16.83 38.71
N SER A 44 7.85 17.60 38.59
CA SER A 44 6.48 17.22 38.94
C SER A 44 5.64 16.86 37.73
N PHE A 45 6.25 16.75 36.54
CA PHE A 45 5.58 16.30 35.33
C PHE A 45 4.82 14.99 35.58
N TRP A 46 3.54 14.97 35.20
CA TRP A 46 2.65 13.81 35.32
C TRP A 46 2.43 13.30 36.75
N LYS A 47 2.62 14.17 37.75
CA LYS A 47 2.25 13.91 39.15
C LYS A 47 1.01 14.69 39.51
N ILE A 48 0.21 14.16 40.44
CA ILE A 48 -0.98 14.81 40.99
C ILE A 48 -0.60 15.51 42.29
N TRP A 49 -1.13 16.72 42.49
CA TRP A 49 -0.96 17.44 43.74
C TRP A 49 -1.95 16.93 44.79
N ASN A 50 -1.42 16.37 45.88
CA ASN A 50 -2.24 15.98 47.04
C ASN A 50 -2.36 17.19 47.98
N THR A 51 -3.55 17.79 48.05
CA THR A 51 -3.80 18.98 48.88
C THR A 51 -3.71 18.70 50.38
N VAL A 52 -3.99 17.47 50.82
CA VAL A 52 -3.93 17.07 52.24
C VAL A 52 -2.49 16.88 52.70
N LYS A 53 -1.69 16.18 51.91
CA LYS A 53 -0.26 15.93 52.22
C LYS A 53 0.67 17.06 51.78
N MET A 54 0.14 18.02 51.02
CA MET A 54 0.92 19.08 50.37
C MET A 54 2.13 18.54 49.60
N SER A 55 1.93 17.46 48.83
CA SER A 55 3.00 16.77 48.12
C SER A 55 2.55 16.27 46.75
N TRP A 56 3.51 16.11 45.82
CA TRP A 56 3.28 15.49 44.52
C TRP A 56 3.31 13.97 44.63
N GLU A 57 2.27 13.31 44.13
CA GLU A 57 2.13 11.85 44.07
C GLU A 57 2.03 11.38 42.62
N ASN A 58 2.37 10.12 42.34
CA ASN A 58 2.28 9.58 40.97
C ASN A 58 0.81 9.55 40.53
N ALA A 59 0.55 9.94 39.28
CA ALA A 59 -0.79 9.83 38.71
C ALA A 59 -1.24 8.36 38.61
N PRO A 60 -2.53 8.06 38.82
CA PRO A 60 -3.08 6.73 38.57
C PRO A 60 -3.04 6.42 37.08
N GLN A 61 -3.16 5.14 36.75
CA GLN A 61 -3.18 4.68 35.36
C GLN A 61 -4.46 5.14 34.62
N ASP A 62 -5.57 5.26 35.35
CA ASP A 62 -6.87 5.67 34.82
C ASP A 62 -7.18 7.12 35.23
N LEU A 63 -7.07 8.05 34.27
CA LEU A 63 -7.41 9.46 34.45
C LEU A 63 -8.73 9.79 33.76
N SER A 64 -9.56 10.58 34.43
CA SER A 64 -10.79 11.12 33.85
C SER A 64 -10.57 12.57 33.44
N PHE A 65 -10.93 12.89 32.20
CA PHE A 65 -10.93 14.27 31.71
C PHE A 65 -11.87 15.15 32.53
N ASN A 66 -11.46 16.40 32.75
CA ASN A 66 -12.35 17.41 33.30
C ASN A 66 -13.49 17.64 32.29
N PRO A 67 -14.78 17.54 32.69
CA PRO A 67 -15.90 17.78 31.78
C PRO A 67 -15.82 19.15 31.08
N ILE A 68 -15.32 20.18 31.77
CA ILE A 68 -15.17 21.53 31.23
C ILE A 68 -14.13 21.56 30.10
N PHE A 69 -13.02 20.84 30.25
CA PHE A 69 -12.01 20.71 29.19
C PHE A 69 -12.58 20.05 27.93
N LEU A 70 -13.59 19.18 28.08
CA LEU A 70 -14.28 18.55 26.95
C LEU A 70 -15.36 19.44 26.32
N VAL A 71 -15.78 20.51 26.99
CA VAL A 71 -16.67 21.51 26.40
C VAL A 71 -15.86 22.31 25.38
N PRO A 72 -16.31 22.43 24.12
CA PRO A 72 -15.64 23.25 23.11
C PRO A 72 -15.76 24.74 23.47
N GLY A 73 -14.94 25.22 24.40
CA GLY A 73 -15.02 26.56 25.01
C GLY A 73 -14.35 27.70 24.24
N PHE A 74 -14.00 27.52 22.97
CA PHE A 74 -13.28 28.54 22.18
C PHE A 74 -14.03 29.04 20.95
N ILE A 75 -15.24 28.56 20.71
CA ILE A 75 -16.04 28.98 19.56
C ILE A 75 -17.19 29.84 20.10
N SER A 76 -17.18 31.13 19.81
CA SER A 76 -18.27 32.02 20.20
C SER A 76 -19.60 31.47 19.66
N GLY A 77 -20.68 31.67 20.41
CA GLY A 77 -22.02 31.28 19.95
C GLY A 77 -22.38 31.87 18.58
N GLU A 78 -21.82 33.03 18.24
CA GLU A 78 -21.94 33.66 16.92
C GLU A 78 -21.26 32.86 15.80
N ILE A 79 -20.13 32.21 16.07
CA ILE A 79 -19.46 31.33 15.09
C ILE A 79 -20.19 29.99 14.97
N LEU A 80 -20.73 29.45 16.08
CA LEU A 80 -21.53 28.22 16.06
C LEU A 80 -22.91 28.41 15.41
N SER A 81 -23.48 29.62 15.49
CA SER A 81 -24.77 29.95 14.87
C SER A 81 -24.68 30.17 13.35
N ARG A 82 -23.47 30.40 12.83
CA ARG A 82 -23.24 30.44 11.39
C ARG A 82 -23.32 29.03 10.81
N PRO A 83 -24.25 28.76 9.88
CA PRO A 83 -24.29 27.46 9.23
C PRO A 83 -22.97 27.24 8.48
N LEU A 84 -22.35 26.09 8.71
CA LEU A 84 -21.19 25.69 7.93
C LEU A 84 -21.59 25.59 6.45
N PRO A 85 -20.78 26.10 5.51
CA PRO A 85 -21.10 26.05 4.08
C PRO A 85 -21.19 24.62 3.53
N PHE A 86 -20.66 23.64 4.28
CA PHE A 86 -20.72 22.21 3.98
C PHE A 86 -20.60 21.40 5.27
N SER A 87 -21.06 20.15 5.22
CA SER A 87 -20.85 19.19 6.32
C SER A 87 -19.37 18.89 6.48
N ILE A 88 -18.83 19.10 7.69
CA ILE A 88 -17.50 18.61 8.09
C ILE A 88 -17.51 17.11 8.39
N ILE A 89 -18.69 16.51 8.59
CA ILE A 89 -18.85 15.08 8.76
C ILE A 89 -18.68 14.43 7.37
N PRO A 90 -17.67 13.55 7.19
CA PRO A 90 -17.48 12.88 5.92
C PRO A 90 -18.70 12.03 5.57
N SER A 91 -19.14 12.14 4.31
CA SER A 91 -20.17 11.26 3.77
C SER A 91 -19.72 9.79 3.86
N PRO A 92 -20.67 8.84 4.01
CA PRO A 92 -20.35 7.43 3.90
C PRO A 92 -19.64 7.12 2.57
N PRO A 93 -18.70 6.15 2.56
CA PRO A 93 -17.93 5.82 1.36
C PRO A 93 -18.79 5.23 0.22
N ILE A 94 -20.01 4.78 0.53
CA ILE A 94 -21.00 4.28 -0.44
C ILE A 94 -22.10 5.34 -0.58
N GLY A 95 -22.17 5.98 -1.76
CA GLY A 95 -23.29 6.84 -2.14
C GLY A 95 -24.41 6.03 -2.82
N HIS A 96 -25.63 6.58 -2.83
CA HIS A 96 -26.86 5.95 -3.36
C HIS A 96 -26.80 5.45 -4.81
N ASN A 97 -25.77 5.80 -5.60
CA ASN A 97 -25.74 5.51 -7.03
C ASN A 97 -24.84 4.35 -7.46
N ASN A 98 -24.08 3.65 -6.60
CA ASN A 98 -23.22 2.51 -6.99
C ASN A 98 -22.22 2.77 -8.15
N ILE A 99 -22.12 4.02 -8.65
CA ILE A 99 -21.22 4.41 -9.74
C ILE A 99 -19.81 4.47 -9.16
N GLY A 100 -19.00 3.46 -9.47
CA GLY A 100 -17.56 3.44 -9.18
C GLY A 100 -17.14 2.48 -8.08
N ALA A 101 -17.61 1.22 -8.08
CA ALA A 101 -16.97 0.17 -7.30
C ALA A 101 -15.46 0.18 -7.58
N TYR A 102 -14.65 0.23 -6.51
CA TYR A 102 -13.18 0.34 -6.56
C TYR A 102 -12.59 1.72 -6.90
N SER A 103 -13.38 2.80 -6.80
CA SER A 103 -12.86 4.17 -6.86
C SER A 103 -11.99 4.54 -5.65
N LEU A 104 -11.34 5.71 -5.70
CA LEU A 104 -10.57 6.25 -4.57
C LEU A 104 -11.38 6.29 -3.26
N MET A 105 -12.70 6.54 -3.33
CA MET A 105 -13.56 6.57 -2.14
C MET A 105 -13.75 5.19 -1.51
N HIS A 106 -13.64 4.13 -2.29
CA HIS A 106 -13.84 2.77 -1.80
C HIS A 106 -12.68 2.30 -0.92
N TRP A 107 -11.43 2.70 -1.14
CA TRP A 107 -10.33 2.29 -0.25
C TRP A 107 -9.95 3.32 0.83
N LYS A 108 -10.64 4.47 0.86
CA LYS A 108 -10.54 5.46 1.94
C LYS A 108 -11.17 4.93 3.24
N GLY A 109 -10.81 5.59 4.33
CA GLY A 109 -11.45 5.38 5.63
C GLY A 109 -12.91 5.82 5.63
N TYR A 110 -13.59 5.58 6.74
CA TYR A 110 -14.98 5.97 6.94
C TYR A 110 -15.19 6.57 8.32
N HIS A 111 -16.24 7.39 8.44
CA HIS A 111 -16.73 7.93 9.69
C HIS A 111 -17.80 6.99 10.27
N CYS A 112 -17.59 6.49 11.49
CA CYS A 112 -18.51 5.56 12.14
C CYS A 112 -19.70 6.31 12.75
N LEU A 113 -20.89 6.14 12.15
CA LEU A 113 -22.13 6.78 12.62
C LEU A 113 -22.58 6.36 14.03
N ARG A 114 -22.01 5.27 14.60
CA ARG A 114 -22.33 4.82 15.96
C ARG A 114 -21.51 5.55 17.04
N CYS A 115 -20.25 5.88 16.78
CA CYS A 115 -19.34 6.39 17.81
C CYS A 115 -18.47 7.57 17.39
N GLY A 116 -18.68 8.13 16.19
CA GLY A 116 -17.92 9.27 15.67
C GLY A 116 -16.50 8.96 15.19
N ARG A 117 -15.96 7.75 15.46
CA ARG A 117 -14.58 7.41 15.09
C ARG A 117 -14.38 7.36 13.58
N VAL A 118 -13.32 8.02 13.09
CA VAL A 118 -12.80 7.83 11.74
C VAL A 118 -11.87 6.61 11.72
N SER A 119 -12.13 5.65 10.86
CA SER A 119 -11.37 4.39 10.76
C SER A 119 -10.89 4.14 9.33
N CYS A 120 -9.66 3.66 9.15
CA CYS A 120 -9.17 3.22 7.84
C CYS A 120 -9.94 1.97 7.35
N ARG A 121 -10.18 1.85 6.04
CA ARG A 121 -10.60 0.57 5.47
C ARG A 121 -9.42 -0.37 5.47
N VAL A 122 -9.53 -1.48 6.21
CA VAL A 122 -8.49 -2.51 6.31
C VAL A 122 -8.93 -3.78 5.60
N LYS A 123 -10.18 -4.21 5.80
CA LYS A 123 -10.72 -5.46 5.22
C LYS A 123 -11.19 -5.26 3.79
N TRP A 124 -11.01 -6.28 2.96
CA TRP A 124 -11.51 -6.29 1.59
C TRP A 124 -13.04 -6.25 1.52
N SER A 125 -13.73 -7.05 2.34
CA SER A 125 -15.20 -7.18 2.27
C SER A 125 -15.99 -6.08 2.98
N CYS A 126 -15.36 -5.29 3.86
CA CYS A 126 -16.09 -4.29 4.65
C CYS A 126 -15.19 -3.18 5.23
N TRP A 127 -15.84 -2.10 5.69
CA TRP A 127 -15.27 -1.20 6.68
C TRP A 127 -15.64 -1.67 8.08
N GLU A 128 -14.71 -1.57 9.03
CA GLU A 128 -14.92 -1.93 10.43
C GLU A 128 -14.40 -0.83 11.36
N CYS A 129 -15.20 -0.45 12.35
CA CYS A 129 -14.82 0.56 13.32
C CYS A 129 -13.93 -0.07 14.38
N MET A 130 -12.73 0.46 14.57
CA MET A 130 -11.81 -0.08 15.59
C MET A 130 -12.26 0.16 17.04
N ASN A 131 -13.26 1.01 17.27
CA ASN A 131 -13.76 1.29 18.63
C ASN A 131 -14.97 0.43 18.97
N CYS A 132 -16.01 0.45 18.13
CA CYS A 132 -17.28 -0.21 18.44
C CYS A 132 -17.60 -1.42 17.54
N HIS A 133 -16.65 -1.82 16.68
CA HIS A 133 -16.72 -2.97 15.75
C HIS A 133 -17.92 -2.98 14.80
N LYS A 134 -18.65 -1.86 14.67
CA LYS A 134 -19.73 -1.74 13.70
C LYS A 134 -19.15 -1.85 12.29
N THR A 135 -19.67 -2.79 11.51
CA THR A 135 -19.26 -3.00 10.12
C THR A 135 -20.20 -2.30 9.15
N LEU A 136 -19.64 -1.86 8.02
CA LEU A 136 -20.36 -1.43 6.83
C LEU A 136 -19.86 -2.31 5.68
N SER A 137 -20.77 -3.08 5.07
CA SER A 137 -20.42 -3.96 3.95
C SER A 137 -19.93 -3.15 2.76
N ALA A 138 -18.88 -3.63 2.11
CA ALA A 138 -18.48 -3.09 0.81
C ALA A 138 -19.29 -3.80 -0.27
N LEU A 139 -20.22 -3.06 -0.89
CA LEU A 139 -20.97 -3.57 -2.04
C LEU A 139 -19.96 -4.00 -3.12
N LYS A 140 -20.04 -5.28 -3.49
CA LYS A 140 -19.22 -5.86 -4.55
C LYS A 140 -19.97 -5.67 -5.86
N THR A 141 -19.53 -4.74 -6.70
CA THR A 141 -19.84 -4.78 -8.13
C THR A 141 -18.72 -5.53 -8.81
N ILE A 142 -19.05 -6.64 -9.45
CA ILE A 142 -18.09 -7.38 -10.26
C ILE A 142 -17.85 -6.59 -11.53
N LEU A 143 -16.60 -6.22 -11.79
CA LEU A 143 -16.19 -5.56 -13.02
C LEU A 143 -15.65 -6.60 -14.00
N ASP A 144 -16.24 -6.62 -15.19
CA ASP A 144 -15.75 -7.40 -16.32
C ASP A 144 -14.54 -6.70 -16.98
N LYS A 145 -13.73 -7.46 -17.73
CA LYS A 145 -12.57 -6.89 -18.45
C LYS A 145 -12.96 -5.75 -19.38
N SER A 146 -14.14 -5.79 -20.00
CA SER A 146 -14.62 -4.77 -20.93
C SER A 146 -14.86 -3.42 -20.25
N MET A 147 -15.21 -3.42 -18.96
CA MET A 147 -15.37 -2.21 -18.15
C MET A 147 -14.02 -1.63 -17.69
N LEU A 148 -12.96 -2.44 -17.71
CA LEU A 148 -11.63 -2.11 -17.21
C LEU A 148 -10.62 -1.82 -18.32
N ALA A 149 -10.92 -2.25 -19.54
CA ALA A 149 -10.10 -2.06 -20.72
C ALA A 149 -10.05 -0.58 -21.13
N ASP A 150 -8.95 -0.19 -21.74
CA ASP A 150 -8.84 1.11 -22.39
C ASP A 150 -9.73 1.09 -23.66
N PRO A 151 -10.77 1.94 -23.75
CA PRO A 151 -11.74 1.89 -24.86
C PRO A 151 -11.13 2.25 -26.21
N HIS A 152 -9.95 2.88 -26.23
CA HIS A 152 -9.23 3.22 -27.45
C HIS A 152 -8.17 2.18 -27.84
N ARG A 153 -7.96 1.16 -26.99
CA ARG A 153 -7.02 0.08 -27.29
C ARG A 153 -7.64 -0.91 -28.26
N LEU A 154 -6.86 -1.32 -29.24
CA LEU A 154 -7.24 -2.38 -30.17
C LEU A 154 -7.35 -3.72 -29.44
N VAL A 155 -8.42 -4.46 -29.71
CA VAL A 155 -8.55 -5.85 -29.27
C VAL A 155 -7.80 -6.73 -30.25
N PHE A 156 -6.77 -7.42 -29.78
CA PHE A 156 -5.99 -8.34 -30.60
C PHE A 156 -6.69 -9.70 -30.65
N THR A 157 -7.36 -9.99 -31.77
CA THR A 157 -7.93 -11.30 -32.10
C THR A 157 -6.97 -12.20 -32.87
N GLY A 158 -5.72 -11.74 -33.05
CA GLY A 158 -4.60 -12.48 -33.64
C GLY A 158 -3.31 -12.19 -32.84
N PRO A 159 -2.11 -12.26 -33.46
CA PRO A 159 -0.88 -11.84 -32.82
C PRO A 159 -1.03 -10.45 -32.18
N ALA A 160 -0.73 -10.35 -30.89
CA ALA A 160 -0.77 -9.07 -30.17
C ALA A 160 0.23 -8.06 -30.78
N THR A 161 0.34 -6.85 -30.23
CA THR A 161 1.48 -5.99 -30.53
C THR A 161 2.13 -5.48 -29.24
N ASP A 162 3.46 -5.41 -29.24
CA ASP A 162 4.28 -4.90 -28.14
C ASP A 162 4.66 -3.42 -28.35
N CYS A 163 3.98 -2.73 -29.26
CA CYS A 163 4.31 -1.39 -29.76
C CYS A 163 4.41 -0.30 -28.69
N GLU A 164 3.98 -0.58 -27.47
CA GLU A 164 3.98 0.37 -26.36
C GLU A 164 5.15 0.16 -25.38
N GLY A 165 5.92 -0.92 -25.52
CA GLY A 165 7.13 -1.15 -24.73
C GLY A 165 8.30 -0.29 -25.22
N SER A 166 9.17 0.17 -24.32
CA SER A 166 10.35 0.95 -24.70
C SER A 166 11.59 0.56 -23.92
N ILE A 167 12.74 0.61 -24.59
CA ILE A 167 14.07 0.35 -24.03
C ILE A 167 14.88 1.63 -24.15
N LEU A 168 15.53 2.03 -23.05
CA LEU A 168 16.38 3.21 -23.05
C LEU A 168 17.66 2.93 -23.85
N ASN A 169 17.99 3.84 -24.78
CA ASN A 169 19.25 3.79 -25.52
C ASN A 169 20.45 3.76 -24.57
N GLY A 170 21.38 2.84 -24.82
CA GLY A 170 22.58 2.63 -23.99
C GLY A 170 22.34 1.82 -22.71
N SER A 171 21.13 1.32 -22.44
CA SER A 171 20.84 0.41 -21.31
C SER A 171 21.54 -0.95 -21.42
N ASN A 172 22.02 -1.32 -22.61
CA ASN A 172 22.51 -2.65 -22.96
C ASN A 172 21.46 -3.76 -22.78
N ILE A 173 20.18 -3.40 -22.81
CA ILE A 173 19.06 -4.35 -22.86
C ILE A 173 18.76 -4.62 -24.33
N THR A 174 18.69 -5.89 -24.72
CA THR A 174 18.23 -6.29 -26.05
C THR A 174 16.88 -6.97 -25.96
N ARG A 175 16.19 -7.10 -27.10
CA ARG A 175 14.84 -7.64 -27.15
C ARG A 175 14.68 -8.60 -28.32
N ASP A 176 14.26 -9.82 -28.02
CA ASP A 176 13.84 -10.82 -28.99
C ASP A 176 12.31 -10.96 -28.94
N ARG A 177 11.73 -11.31 -30.09
CA ARG A 177 10.28 -11.45 -30.26
C ARG A 177 9.96 -12.77 -30.93
N THR A 178 9.07 -13.54 -30.33
CA THR A 178 8.57 -14.80 -30.89
C THR A 178 7.05 -14.80 -30.89
N ILE A 179 6.44 -15.16 -32.02
CA ILE A 179 5.00 -15.40 -32.10
C ILE A 179 4.78 -16.89 -31.85
N LEU A 180 3.95 -17.20 -30.86
CA LEU A 180 3.60 -18.56 -30.49
C LEU A 180 2.44 -19.08 -31.35
N SER A 181 2.25 -20.40 -31.36
CA SER A 181 1.22 -21.07 -32.18
C SER A 181 -0.21 -20.62 -31.86
N ASN A 182 -0.46 -20.16 -30.64
CA ASN A 182 -1.74 -19.61 -30.17
C ASN A 182 -1.89 -18.09 -30.41
N GLY A 183 -0.97 -17.48 -31.17
CA GLY A 183 -0.97 -16.04 -31.44
C GLY A 183 -0.51 -15.17 -30.28
N VAL A 184 -0.02 -15.74 -29.18
CA VAL A 184 0.62 -14.93 -28.13
C VAL A 184 1.97 -14.45 -28.62
N ILE A 185 2.36 -13.24 -28.24
CA ILE A 185 3.74 -12.79 -28.42
C ILE A 185 4.52 -13.02 -27.13
N LEU A 186 5.60 -13.79 -27.25
CA LEU A 186 6.63 -13.90 -26.23
C LEU A 186 7.74 -12.88 -26.54
N MET A 187 7.84 -11.86 -25.70
CA MET A 187 8.94 -10.90 -25.72
C MET A 187 10.00 -11.34 -24.72
N LYS A 188 11.26 -11.40 -25.15
CA LYS A 188 12.40 -11.71 -24.27
C LYS A 188 13.32 -10.51 -24.22
N TYR A 189 13.41 -9.88 -23.06
CA TYR A 189 14.31 -8.76 -22.79
C TYR A 189 15.57 -9.32 -22.11
N ASN A 190 16.70 -9.29 -22.81
CA ASN A 190 17.97 -9.76 -22.26
C ASN A 190 18.70 -8.59 -21.61
N PHE A 191 18.97 -8.72 -20.32
CA PHE A 191 19.71 -7.76 -19.51
C PHE A 191 21.18 -8.21 -19.37
N PRO A 192 22.08 -7.33 -18.92
CA PRO A 192 23.42 -7.71 -18.51
C PRO A 192 23.42 -8.79 -17.39
N ASN A 193 24.55 -9.50 -17.26
CA ASN A 193 24.76 -10.56 -16.26
C ASN A 193 23.77 -11.74 -16.37
N ASP A 194 23.40 -12.10 -17.60
CA ASP A 194 22.48 -13.20 -17.93
C ASP A 194 21.08 -13.10 -17.29
N ASN A 195 20.68 -11.89 -16.90
CA ASN A 195 19.33 -11.62 -16.41
C ASN A 195 18.36 -11.48 -17.58
N ARG A 196 17.11 -11.90 -17.40
CA ARG A 196 16.09 -11.92 -18.45
C ARG A 196 14.73 -11.50 -17.90
N ILE A 197 13.98 -10.75 -18.67
CA ILE A 197 12.55 -10.55 -18.44
C ILE A 197 11.79 -11.08 -19.65
N PHE A 198 10.88 -12.01 -19.42
CA PHE A 198 9.93 -12.46 -20.43
C PHE A 198 8.60 -11.75 -20.22
N HIS A 199 8.00 -11.24 -21.30
CA HIS A 199 6.65 -10.67 -21.30
C HIS A 199 5.81 -11.44 -22.30
N PHE A 200 4.89 -12.22 -21.75
CA PHE A 200 3.86 -12.96 -22.46
C PHE A 200 2.70 -12.00 -22.73
N VAL A 201 2.64 -11.45 -23.94
CA VAL A 201 1.61 -10.50 -24.35
C VAL A 201 0.41 -11.29 -24.84
N SER A 202 -0.63 -11.30 -24.02
CA SER A 202 -1.84 -12.07 -24.25
C SER A 202 -2.68 -11.48 -25.40
N ASN A 203 -3.54 -12.30 -25.97
CA ASN A 203 -4.54 -11.90 -26.95
C ASN A 203 -5.93 -12.35 -26.47
N GLU A 204 -6.98 -11.99 -27.21
CA GLU A 204 -8.35 -12.29 -26.80
C GLU A 204 -8.63 -13.81 -26.76
N ILE A 205 -7.97 -14.59 -27.61
CA ILE A 205 -8.17 -16.04 -27.72
C ILE A 205 -7.71 -16.78 -26.45
N CYS A 206 -6.59 -16.35 -25.86
CA CYS A 206 -6.04 -17.00 -24.66
C CYS A 206 -6.51 -16.41 -23.32
N ASN A 207 -7.43 -15.43 -23.35
CA ASN A 207 -7.89 -14.74 -22.14
C ASN A 207 -9.08 -15.39 -21.42
N GLU A 208 -9.60 -16.53 -21.90
CA GLU A 208 -10.73 -17.22 -21.25
C GLU A 208 -10.48 -17.51 -19.76
N MET A 209 -9.32 -18.08 -19.41
CA MET A 209 -8.96 -18.36 -18.01
C MET A 209 -8.68 -17.09 -17.20
N PRO A 210 -7.87 -16.12 -17.70
CA PRO A 210 -7.75 -14.80 -17.09
C PRO A 210 -9.08 -14.08 -16.79
N ASP A 211 -10.09 -14.19 -17.67
CA ASP A 211 -11.41 -13.60 -17.46
C ASP A 211 -12.13 -14.23 -16.26
N ILE A 212 -12.10 -15.57 -16.16
CA ILE A 212 -12.64 -16.32 -15.03
C ILE A 212 -11.90 -15.94 -13.73
N PHE A 213 -10.57 -15.83 -13.77
CA PHE A 213 -9.78 -15.46 -12.61
C PHE A 213 -10.11 -14.05 -12.12
N LEU A 214 -10.24 -13.07 -13.03
CA LEU A 214 -10.60 -11.70 -12.69
C LEU A 214 -11.92 -11.64 -11.91
N LYS A 215 -12.93 -12.40 -12.34
CA LYS A 215 -14.20 -12.52 -11.62
C LYS A 215 -14.01 -13.15 -10.24
N ASN A 216 -13.38 -14.33 -10.20
CA ASN A 216 -13.23 -15.10 -8.96
C ASN A 216 -12.41 -14.36 -7.89
N PHE A 217 -11.38 -13.59 -8.27
CA PHE A 217 -10.59 -12.78 -7.34
C PHE A 217 -11.40 -11.66 -6.67
N GLN A 218 -12.36 -11.06 -7.39
CA GLN A 218 -13.26 -10.04 -6.83
C GLN A 218 -14.24 -10.65 -5.81
N GLU A 219 -14.63 -11.90 -6.05
CA GLU A 219 -15.59 -12.63 -5.21
C GLU A 219 -14.96 -13.18 -3.93
N ILE A 220 -13.62 -13.27 -3.82
CA ILE A 220 -12.93 -13.77 -2.63
C ILE A 220 -13.53 -13.19 -1.35
N ASP A 221 -13.87 -14.11 -0.45
CA ASP A 221 -14.21 -13.80 0.93
C ASP A 221 -13.20 -14.52 1.83
N ASN A 222 -12.14 -13.81 2.16
CA ASN A 222 -11.06 -14.32 3.01
C ASN A 222 -10.57 -13.19 3.90
N GLU A 223 -10.55 -13.42 5.22
CA GLU A 223 -10.18 -12.39 6.21
C GLU A 223 -8.71 -11.94 6.11
N GLN A 224 -7.85 -12.77 5.50
CA GLN A 224 -6.45 -12.42 5.27
C GLN A 224 -6.25 -11.53 4.04
N LEU A 225 -7.26 -11.38 3.17
CA LEU A 225 -7.25 -10.39 2.10
C LEU A 225 -7.56 -9.01 2.68
N LYS A 226 -6.50 -8.29 3.06
CA LYS A 226 -6.59 -7.01 3.77
C LYS A 226 -5.42 -6.09 3.45
N ARG A 227 -5.50 -4.86 3.91
CA ARG A 227 -4.37 -3.93 3.94
C ARG A 227 -3.56 -4.17 5.21
N HIS A 228 -2.27 -4.40 5.06
CA HIS A 228 -1.40 -4.74 6.18
C HIS A 228 -0.67 -3.50 6.71
N PRO A 229 -0.35 -3.44 8.01
CA PRO A 229 0.40 -2.33 8.57
C PRO A 229 1.80 -2.26 7.95
N ILE A 230 2.26 -1.03 7.68
CA ILE A 230 3.64 -0.76 7.28
C ILE A 230 4.44 -0.46 8.55
N LYS A 231 5.64 -1.03 8.65
CA LYS A 231 6.59 -0.66 9.71
C LYS A 231 7.01 0.79 9.53
N SER A 232 6.57 1.64 10.44
CA SER A 232 6.91 3.07 10.49
C SER A 232 7.57 3.38 11.82
N LYS A 233 8.49 4.34 11.83
CA LYS A 233 9.05 4.90 13.08
C LYS A 233 8.06 5.81 13.82
N LEU A 234 6.94 6.14 13.18
CA LEU A 234 5.87 6.93 13.78
C LEU A 234 5.01 6.03 14.67
N GLU A 235 4.52 6.56 15.80
CA GLU A 235 3.55 5.88 16.67
C GLU A 235 2.20 5.62 15.97
N THR A 236 1.96 6.25 14.82
CA THR A 236 0.75 6.07 14.03
C THR A 236 0.84 4.85 13.11
N ARG A 237 -0.18 3.98 13.20
CA ARG A 237 -0.29 2.78 12.37
C ARG A 237 -0.65 3.15 10.93
N LEU A 238 0.34 3.15 10.05
CA LEU A 238 0.15 3.30 8.60
C LEU A 238 -0.18 1.95 7.97
N PHE A 239 -1.03 1.95 6.94
CA PHE A 239 -1.39 0.74 6.20
C PHE A 239 -0.90 0.80 4.76
N ALA A 240 -0.53 -0.36 4.21
CA ALA A 240 -0.27 -0.55 2.79
C ALA A 240 -1.42 -0.01 1.95
N ARG A 241 -1.14 0.39 0.70
CA ARG A 241 -2.17 0.93 -0.18
C ARG A 241 -3.10 -0.18 -0.66
N GLN A 242 -2.52 -1.26 -1.18
CA GLN A 242 -3.21 -2.39 -1.79
C GLN A 242 -3.77 -3.36 -0.75
N PHE A 243 -4.82 -4.06 -1.14
CA PHE A 243 -5.26 -5.26 -0.44
C PHE A 243 -4.39 -6.41 -0.91
N THR A 244 -3.82 -7.17 0.03
CA THR A 244 -2.95 -8.30 -0.32
C THR A 244 -3.34 -9.54 0.45
N LEU A 245 -3.18 -10.68 -0.21
CA LEU A 245 -3.36 -12.01 0.34
C LEU A 245 -2.10 -12.82 -0.01
N ASN A 246 -1.40 -13.30 1.03
CA ASN A 246 -0.23 -14.15 0.87
C ASN A 246 -0.63 -15.61 1.03
N VAL A 247 -0.21 -16.46 0.10
CA VAL A 247 -0.57 -17.88 0.05
C VAL A 247 0.69 -18.73 -0.09
N GLY A 248 0.76 -19.85 0.63
CA GLY A 248 1.81 -20.85 0.50
C GLY A 248 2.88 -20.79 1.59
N GLU A 249 4.15 -20.81 1.18
CA GLU A 249 5.28 -20.77 2.10
C GLU A 249 5.48 -19.38 2.72
N HIS A 250 5.76 -19.36 4.03
CA HIS A 250 5.99 -18.14 4.78
C HIS A 250 7.43 -17.65 4.60
N TYR A 251 7.61 -16.35 4.33
CA TYR A 251 8.92 -15.71 4.24
C TYR A 251 8.92 -14.31 4.84
N LYS A 252 10.11 -13.75 5.08
CA LYS A 252 10.25 -12.40 5.63
C LYS A 252 10.05 -11.36 4.52
N PHE A 253 8.80 -10.99 4.28
CA PHE A 253 8.42 -9.90 3.40
C PHE A 253 8.55 -8.53 4.09
N ALA A 254 8.61 -7.44 3.31
CA ALA A 254 8.69 -6.07 3.85
C ALA A 254 7.46 -5.68 4.71
N LEU A 255 6.31 -6.33 4.49
CA LEU A 255 5.12 -6.24 5.33
C LEU A 255 5.00 -7.49 6.21
N GLU A 256 4.47 -7.34 7.43
CA GLU A 256 4.06 -8.50 8.25
C GLU A 256 2.78 -9.09 7.67
N LEU A 257 2.94 -10.12 6.82
CA LEU A 257 1.84 -10.82 6.18
C LEU A 257 1.57 -12.15 6.88
N ASN A 258 0.32 -12.36 7.29
CA ASN A 258 -0.16 -13.71 7.58
C ASN A 258 -0.18 -14.50 6.26
N THR A 259 0.41 -15.69 6.25
CA THR A 259 0.44 -16.55 5.07
C THR A 259 -0.60 -17.64 5.21
N VAL A 260 -1.51 -17.72 4.23
CA VAL A 260 -2.56 -18.74 4.16
C VAL A 260 -1.96 -20.02 3.53
N PRO A 261 -2.03 -21.19 4.18
CA PRO A 261 -1.59 -22.43 3.56
C PRO A 261 -2.37 -22.74 2.27
N TRP A 262 -1.74 -23.38 1.28
CA TRP A 262 -2.40 -23.73 -0.01
C TRP A 262 -3.72 -24.50 0.14
N LYS A 263 -3.82 -25.36 1.16
CA LYS A 263 -5.04 -26.12 1.47
C LYS A 263 -6.24 -25.27 1.88
N ASP A 264 -5.97 -24.09 2.46
CA ASP A 264 -6.99 -23.17 2.98
C ASP A 264 -7.13 -21.93 2.05
N ALA A 265 -6.38 -21.90 0.96
CA ALA A 265 -6.38 -20.80 0.02
C ALA A 265 -7.65 -20.81 -0.85
N PRO A 266 -8.16 -19.63 -1.26
CA PRO A 266 -9.24 -19.55 -2.24
C PRO A 266 -8.89 -20.36 -3.50
N LYS A 267 -9.85 -21.14 -4.04
CA LYS A 267 -9.63 -22.04 -5.18
C LYS A 267 -8.93 -21.35 -6.36
N VAL A 268 -9.31 -20.11 -6.65
CA VAL A 268 -8.71 -19.29 -7.72
C VAL A 268 -7.20 -19.14 -7.59
N CYS A 269 -6.64 -19.16 -6.37
CA CYS A 269 -5.18 -19.10 -6.16
C CYS A 269 -4.49 -20.37 -6.65
N ASN A 270 -5.05 -21.56 -6.34
CA ASN A 270 -4.53 -22.83 -6.84
C ASN A 270 -4.68 -22.92 -8.37
N ASP A 271 -5.86 -22.58 -8.90
CA ASP A 271 -6.11 -22.60 -10.35
C ASP A 271 -5.16 -21.66 -11.11
N THR A 272 -4.86 -20.49 -10.53
CA THR A 272 -3.92 -19.52 -11.10
C THR A 272 -2.49 -20.05 -11.09
N LEU A 273 -2.06 -20.71 -10.00
CA LEU A 273 -0.74 -21.32 -9.91
C LEU A 273 -0.55 -22.38 -10.98
N ASP A 274 -1.52 -23.29 -11.12
CA ASP A 274 -1.48 -24.36 -12.11
C ASP A 274 -1.49 -23.82 -13.54
N TYR A 275 -2.29 -22.78 -13.81
CA TYR A 275 -2.32 -22.10 -15.10
C TYR A 275 -0.95 -21.52 -15.47
N VAL A 276 -0.32 -20.77 -14.55
CA VAL A 276 0.98 -20.16 -14.80
C VAL A 276 2.08 -21.21 -14.98
N LYS A 277 2.08 -22.29 -14.18
CA LYS A 277 3.05 -23.39 -14.34
C LYS A 277 2.97 -24.01 -15.74
N LYS A 278 1.76 -24.28 -16.25
CA LYS A 278 1.54 -24.82 -17.60
C LYS A 278 2.03 -23.88 -18.70
N ILE A 279 1.82 -22.57 -18.55
CA ILE A 279 2.32 -21.59 -19.52
C ILE A 279 3.86 -21.61 -19.57
N ILE A 280 4.51 -21.65 -18.41
CA ILE A 280 5.99 -21.67 -18.34
C ILE A 280 6.54 -22.96 -18.94
N GLU A 281 5.98 -24.12 -18.54
CA GLU A 281 6.38 -25.42 -19.07
C GLU A 281 6.28 -25.50 -20.60
N ASN A 282 5.22 -24.93 -21.19
CA ASN A 282 4.98 -25.01 -22.63
C ASN A 282 5.79 -24.00 -23.46
N PHE A 283 6.04 -22.80 -22.92
CA PHE A 283 6.55 -21.68 -23.73
C PHE A 283 7.91 -21.15 -23.29
N VAL A 284 8.34 -21.43 -22.06
CA VAL A 284 9.64 -21.02 -21.52
C VAL A 284 10.25 -22.17 -20.70
N PRO A 285 10.48 -23.36 -21.31
CA PRO A 285 10.88 -24.56 -20.58
C PRO A 285 12.25 -24.44 -19.90
N GLU A 286 13.07 -23.45 -20.27
CA GLU A 286 14.32 -23.14 -19.58
C GLU A 286 14.14 -22.50 -18.19
N VAL A 287 12.94 -22.03 -17.86
CA VAL A 287 12.60 -21.40 -16.58
C VAL A 287 11.99 -22.44 -15.65
N SER A 288 12.55 -22.57 -14.43
CA SER A 288 11.96 -23.43 -13.40
C SER A 288 10.57 -22.95 -13.02
N HIS A 289 9.66 -23.91 -12.85
CA HIS A 289 8.27 -23.70 -12.44
C HIS A 289 7.96 -24.32 -11.05
N ASP A 290 9.00 -24.61 -10.26
CA ASP A 290 8.88 -25.09 -8.87
C ASP A 290 8.55 -23.92 -7.93
N PHE A 291 7.30 -23.46 -7.99
CA PHE A 291 6.78 -22.39 -7.12
C PHE A 291 5.99 -22.95 -5.95
N ASN A 292 6.10 -22.29 -4.80
CA ASN A 292 5.43 -22.66 -3.54
C ASN A 292 4.82 -21.46 -2.79
N GLN A 293 4.87 -20.25 -3.35
CA GLN A 293 4.28 -19.04 -2.75
C GLN A 293 3.61 -18.16 -3.82
N MET A 294 2.51 -17.52 -3.44
CA MET A 294 1.80 -16.51 -4.25
C MET A 294 1.39 -15.32 -3.38
N LEU A 295 1.72 -14.12 -3.85
CA LEU A 295 1.21 -12.86 -3.34
C LEU A 295 0.15 -12.33 -4.32
N VAL A 296 -1.10 -12.31 -3.89
CA VAL A 296 -2.18 -11.63 -4.60
C VAL A 296 -2.22 -10.18 -4.13
N ALA A 297 -2.14 -9.24 -5.06
CA ALA A 297 -2.26 -7.81 -4.80
C ALA A 297 -3.42 -7.23 -5.61
N ILE A 298 -4.42 -6.68 -4.92
CA ILE A 298 -5.58 -6.03 -5.51
C ILE A 298 -5.43 -4.51 -5.37
N TYR A 299 -5.42 -3.83 -6.51
CA TYR A 299 -5.30 -2.40 -6.67
C TYR A 299 -6.68 -1.79 -6.95
N MET A 300 -7.05 -0.79 -6.16
CA MET A 300 -8.14 0.13 -6.46
C MET A 300 -7.61 1.41 -7.13
N GLU A 301 -8.50 2.26 -7.62
CA GLU A 301 -8.15 3.52 -8.30
C GLU A 301 -7.17 4.38 -7.48
N GLY A 302 -6.11 4.86 -8.14
CA GLY A 302 -5.07 5.72 -7.56
C GLY A 302 -4.00 4.97 -6.75
N GLN A 303 -4.11 3.65 -6.60
CA GLN A 303 -3.09 2.83 -5.94
C GLN A 303 -1.97 2.45 -6.92
N ARG A 304 -0.74 2.40 -6.41
CA ARG A 304 0.46 2.04 -7.18
C ARG A 304 1.51 1.44 -6.27
N MET A 305 2.40 0.64 -6.83
CA MET A 305 3.58 0.13 -6.14
C MET A 305 4.79 0.94 -6.59
N SER A 306 5.47 1.60 -5.66
CA SER A 306 6.62 2.45 -5.98
C SER A 306 7.85 1.59 -6.28
N TRP A 307 8.98 2.23 -6.60
CA TRP A 307 10.23 1.52 -6.86
C TRP A 307 10.62 0.60 -5.70
N HIS A 308 10.79 -0.69 -6.00
CA HIS A 308 11.20 -1.75 -5.08
C HIS A 308 11.83 -2.89 -5.87
N ASP A 309 12.34 -3.88 -5.15
CA ASP A 309 12.74 -5.18 -5.68
C ASP A 309 12.11 -6.28 -4.84
N ASP A 310 12.04 -7.48 -5.42
CA ASP A 310 11.48 -8.68 -4.82
C ASP A 310 12.59 -9.64 -4.33
N GLY A 311 13.83 -9.13 -4.17
CA GLY A 311 15.01 -9.89 -3.75
C GLY A 311 15.08 -10.11 -2.25
N GLU A 312 13.96 -10.39 -1.59
CA GLU A 312 13.97 -10.67 -0.15
C GLU A 312 14.73 -11.97 0.16
N LYS A 313 15.33 -12.03 1.36
CA LYS A 313 16.07 -13.22 1.78
C LYS A 313 15.18 -14.47 1.74
N GLY A 314 15.60 -15.46 0.97
CA GLY A 314 14.90 -16.73 0.79
C GLY A 314 13.93 -16.73 -0.40
N VAL A 315 13.78 -15.63 -1.14
CA VAL A 315 13.05 -15.63 -2.40
C VAL A 315 14.00 -16.07 -3.51
N GLY A 316 13.59 -17.09 -4.27
CA GLY A 316 14.35 -17.62 -5.40
C GLY A 316 14.42 -16.65 -6.59
N PRO A 317 15.27 -16.95 -7.58
CA PRO A 317 15.66 -16.01 -8.64
C PRO A 317 14.61 -15.80 -9.74
N ILE A 318 13.49 -16.53 -9.68
CA ILE A 318 12.43 -16.50 -10.67
C ILE A 318 11.15 -15.98 -10.01
N ILE A 319 10.68 -14.84 -10.51
CA ILE A 319 9.44 -14.21 -10.08
C ILE A 319 8.52 -14.10 -11.27
N VAL A 320 7.30 -14.59 -11.12
CA VAL A 320 6.28 -14.55 -12.16
C VAL A 320 5.12 -13.68 -11.71
N SER A 321 4.56 -12.86 -12.58
CA SER A 321 3.40 -12.03 -12.28
C SER A 321 2.34 -12.16 -13.37
N LEU A 322 1.16 -12.68 -13.01
CA LEU A 322 -0.05 -12.63 -13.84
C LEU A 322 -0.79 -11.29 -13.63
N SER A 323 -1.24 -10.69 -14.73
CA SER A 323 -1.90 -9.39 -14.77
C SER A 323 -3.37 -9.53 -15.13
N LEU A 324 -4.28 -9.03 -14.28
CA LEU A 324 -5.73 -9.11 -14.50
C LEU A 324 -6.38 -7.74 -14.30
N GLY A 325 -7.32 -7.38 -15.18
CA GLY A 325 -8.11 -6.16 -15.10
C GLY A 325 -7.50 -4.99 -15.88
N SER A 326 -7.54 -3.79 -15.32
CA SER A 326 -7.08 -2.58 -16.00
C SER A 326 -5.60 -2.62 -16.36
N PRO A 327 -5.21 -1.95 -17.47
CA PRO A 327 -3.81 -1.87 -17.88
C PRO A 327 -2.94 -1.17 -16.84
N ALA A 328 -1.65 -1.50 -16.83
CA ALA A 328 -0.66 -0.90 -15.96
C ALA A 328 0.66 -0.67 -16.68
N GLU A 329 1.36 0.40 -16.31
CA GLU A 329 2.76 0.56 -16.68
C GLU A 329 3.64 -0.15 -15.65
N MET A 330 4.51 -1.04 -16.10
CA MET A 330 5.62 -1.56 -15.31
C MET A 330 6.92 -0.93 -15.81
N LYS A 331 7.71 -0.38 -14.90
CA LYS A 331 8.97 0.29 -15.22
C LYS A 331 10.10 -0.38 -14.46
N VAL A 332 11.21 -0.63 -15.13
CA VAL A 332 12.41 -1.26 -14.56
C VAL A 332 13.58 -0.31 -14.70
N ARG A 333 14.40 -0.17 -13.66
CA ARG A 333 15.59 0.70 -13.65
C ARG A 333 16.72 0.06 -12.87
N ARG A 334 17.97 0.41 -13.18
CA ARG A 334 19.10 0.02 -12.33
C ARG A 334 19.01 0.69 -10.96
N LYS A 335 19.40 -0.04 -9.92
CA LYS A 335 19.58 0.50 -8.57
C LYS A 335 20.75 1.47 -8.53
N LEU A 336 20.66 2.44 -7.62
CA LEU A 336 21.79 3.31 -7.32
C LEU A 336 22.83 2.51 -6.52
N LYS A 337 24.07 2.43 -7.00
CA LYS A 337 25.18 1.94 -6.18
C LYS A 337 25.26 2.82 -4.94
N LYS A 338 25.13 2.23 -3.74
CA LYS A 338 25.43 2.94 -2.50
C LYS A 338 26.87 3.44 -2.61
N LYS A 339 27.10 4.75 -2.42
CA LYS A 339 28.45 5.24 -2.18
C LYS A 339 28.96 4.47 -0.97
N VAL A 340 29.99 3.67 -1.14
CA VAL A 340 30.76 3.15 -0.02
C VAL A 340 31.28 4.40 0.68
N GLU A 341 30.75 4.71 1.85
CA GLU A 341 31.36 5.69 2.74
C GLU A 341 32.76 5.17 3.01
N ALA A 342 33.76 5.85 2.43
CA ALA A 342 35.14 5.60 2.73
C ALA A 342 35.29 5.77 4.24
N SER A 343 35.50 4.66 4.92
CA SER A 343 35.89 4.64 6.32
C SER A 343 37.08 5.59 6.49
N SER A 344 36.87 6.57 7.36
CA SER A 344 37.89 7.50 7.81
C SER A 344 39.12 6.73 8.31
N SER A 345 40.16 6.67 7.47
CA SER A 345 41.51 6.36 7.90
C SER A 345 42.43 7.49 7.47
N LYS A 346 43.20 7.97 8.43
CA LYS A 346 44.14 9.08 8.32
C LYS A 346 45.31 8.71 7.41
N SER A 347 45.85 9.78 6.81
CA SER A 347 47.25 10.05 6.47
C SER A 347 47.92 9.53 5.18
N SER A 348 48.66 10.51 4.63
CA SER A 348 49.88 10.47 3.81
C SER A 348 49.79 10.27 2.29
N LYS A 349 50.31 11.30 1.60
CA LYS A 349 50.70 11.34 0.20
C LYS A 349 51.88 10.38 -0.07
N ASN A 350 51.85 9.63 -1.16
CA ASN A 350 52.74 9.78 -2.32
C ASN A 350 52.56 8.63 -3.33
N ASP A 351 52.50 9.04 -4.60
CA ASP A 351 52.74 8.40 -5.90
C ASP A 351 53.10 6.90 -5.99
N GLU A 352 52.42 6.16 -6.88
CA GLU A 352 52.96 5.74 -8.18
C GLU A 352 51.93 4.96 -9.04
N LYS A 353 52.16 5.01 -10.35
CA LYS A 353 51.27 4.63 -11.46
C LYS A 353 50.85 3.15 -11.44
N GLY A 354 49.55 2.92 -11.64
CA GLY A 354 48.97 1.61 -11.93
C GLY A 354 47.65 1.77 -12.69
N ASP A 355 47.72 1.56 -13.98
CA ASP A 355 46.69 1.66 -15.00
C ASP A 355 45.51 0.67 -14.76
N TYR A 356 44.28 1.19 -14.64
CA TYR A 356 43.04 0.74 -15.31
C TYR A 356 41.82 1.45 -14.69
N THR A 357 41.25 2.42 -15.41
CA THR A 357 39.92 2.96 -15.13
C THR A 357 38.95 2.55 -16.24
N PRO A 358 37.78 2.01 -15.89
CA PRO A 358 36.52 2.43 -16.48
C PRO A 358 35.88 3.39 -15.48
N THR A 359 36.06 4.70 -15.62
CA THR A 359 35.18 5.61 -16.37
C THR A 359 33.70 5.55 -15.96
N PHE A 360 33.29 6.68 -15.38
CA PHE A 360 31.94 7.15 -15.06
C PHE A 360 31.32 6.73 -13.72
N PRO A 361 31.11 7.67 -12.78
CA PRO A 361 30.07 7.47 -11.77
C PRO A 361 28.75 7.26 -12.54
N ILE A 362 27.98 6.23 -12.18
CA ILE A 362 26.64 6.02 -12.75
C ILE A 362 25.75 7.16 -12.26
N MET A 363 25.85 8.31 -12.93
CA MET A 363 24.86 9.38 -12.86
C MET A 363 23.54 8.79 -13.34
N ARG A 364 22.44 9.15 -12.68
CA ARG A 364 21.08 8.74 -13.09
C ARG A 364 20.95 8.93 -14.60
N ARG A 365 20.78 7.84 -15.35
CA ARG A 365 20.20 7.96 -16.69
C ARG A 365 18.77 8.43 -16.48
N ASN A 366 18.37 9.48 -17.20
CA ASN A 366 17.05 10.10 -17.07
C ASN A 366 15.97 9.16 -17.64
N GLY A 367 15.54 8.17 -16.86
CA GLY A 367 14.39 7.32 -17.21
C GLY A 367 14.50 5.88 -16.74
N PRO A 368 13.39 5.12 -16.80
CA PRO A 368 13.46 3.66 -16.69
C PRO A 368 14.28 3.08 -17.85
N GLU A 369 15.03 2.01 -17.60
CA GLU A 369 15.79 1.32 -18.66
C GLU A 369 14.87 0.47 -19.54
N LEU A 370 13.77 -0.02 -18.97
CA LEU A 370 12.71 -0.76 -19.65
C LEU A 370 11.34 -0.29 -19.14
N LEU A 371 10.42 -0.07 -20.08
CA LEU A 371 9.00 0.17 -19.81
C LEU A 371 8.17 -0.90 -20.51
N LEU A 372 7.28 -1.55 -19.77
CA LEU A 372 6.32 -2.54 -20.23
C LEU A 372 4.91 -2.04 -19.97
N ASN A 373 4.02 -2.23 -20.94
CA ASN A 373 2.58 -2.05 -20.74
C ASN A 373 1.93 -3.41 -20.51
N LEU A 374 1.41 -3.60 -19.29
CA LEU A 374 0.81 -4.84 -18.85
C LEU A 374 -0.70 -4.75 -18.99
N ASN A 375 -1.28 -5.72 -19.68
CA ASN A 375 -2.72 -5.79 -19.93
C ASN A 375 -3.34 -7.00 -19.25
N HIS A 376 -4.67 -7.08 -19.33
CA HIS A 376 -5.40 -8.25 -18.89
C HIS A 376 -4.87 -9.51 -19.59
N GLY A 377 -4.51 -10.51 -18.79
CA GLY A 377 -3.97 -11.80 -19.22
C GLY A 377 -2.45 -11.85 -19.39
N ASP A 378 -1.76 -10.71 -19.38
CA ASP A 378 -0.31 -10.68 -19.57
C ASP A 378 0.43 -11.34 -18.40
N ILE A 379 1.47 -12.10 -18.72
CA ILE A 379 2.39 -12.69 -17.74
C ILE A 379 3.77 -12.07 -17.92
N VAL A 380 4.37 -11.65 -16.81
CA VAL A 380 5.78 -11.23 -16.77
C VAL A 380 6.57 -12.23 -15.95
N ILE A 381 7.70 -12.69 -16.48
CA ILE A 381 8.64 -13.57 -15.79
C ILE A 381 9.96 -12.81 -15.66
N MET A 382 10.36 -12.50 -14.44
CA MET A 382 11.67 -11.96 -14.12
C MET A 382 12.56 -13.13 -13.70
N ALA A 383 13.60 -13.41 -14.49
CA ALA A 383 14.50 -14.54 -14.27
C ALA A 383 15.97 -14.09 -14.23
N GLY A 384 16.69 -14.52 -13.20
CA GLY A 384 18.13 -14.32 -13.09
C GLY A 384 18.55 -14.00 -11.65
N ASP A 385 19.63 -14.64 -11.20
CA ASP A 385 20.07 -14.63 -9.80
C ASP A 385 20.40 -13.24 -9.28
N THR A 386 20.83 -12.35 -10.18
CA THR A 386 21.29 -11.01 -9.82
C THR A 386 20.32 -9.90 -10.25
N LEU A 387 19.18 -10.25 -10.86
CA LEU A 387 18.24 -9.26 -11.40
C LEU A 387 17.69 -8.37 -10.30
N GLN A 388 17.18 -8.97 -9.23
CA GLN A 388 16.64 -8.24 -8.08
C GLN A 388 17.72 -7.48 -7.30
N GLU A 389 18.99 -7.85 -7.41
CA GLU A 389 20.09 -7.11 -6.78
C GLU A 389 20.42 -5.82 -7.54
N HIS A 390 20.33 -5.86 -8.87
CA HIS A 390 20.78 -4.78 -9.74
C HIS A 390 19.66 -3.84 -10.19
N TYR A 391 18.40 -4.28 -10.13
CA TYR A 391 17.27 -3.53 -10.68
C TYR A 391 16.15 -3.32 -9.66
N ASP A 392 15.57 -2.12 -9.67
CA ASP A 392 14.26 -1.86 -9.07
C ASP A 392 13.19 -1.93 -10.17
N HIS A 393 11.98 -2.27 -9.79
CA HIS A 393 10.80 -2.10 -10.62
C HIS A 393 9.68 -1.36 -9.89
N MET A 394 8.73 -0.82 -10.65
CA MET A 394 7.51 -0.22 -10.12
C MET A 394 6.32 -0.54 -11.03
N VAL A 395 5.10 -0.46 -10.48
CA VAL A 395 3.87 -0.72 -11.24
C VAL A 395 2.83 0.37 -10.94
N ALA A 396 2.28 0.95 -12.00
CA ALA A 396 1.25 1.98 -11.95
C ALA A 396 0.01 1.55 -12.78
N PRO A 397 -1.00 0.93 -12.14
CA PRO A 397 -2.28 0.63 -12.77
C PRO A 397 -3.08 1.89 -13.12
N LYS A 398 -3.81 1.86 -14.23
CA LYS A 398 -4.76 2.91 -14.62
C LYS A 398 -6.12 2.81 -13.89
N GLY A 399 -6.44 1.64 -13.33
CA GLY A 399 -7.74 1.35 -12.70
C GLY A 399 -7.70 0.13 -11.79
N PHE A 400 -8.85 -0.54 -11.62
CA PHE A 400 -8.94 -1.75 -10.82
C PHE A 400 -8.11 -2.89 -11.44
N ARG A 401 -7.22 -3.47 -10.65
CA ARG A 401 -6.28 -4.49 -11.15
C ARG A 401 -5.98 -5.53 -10.09
N VAL A 402 -5.84 -6.78 -10.50
CA VAL A 402 -5.28 -7.85 -9.66
C VAL A 402 -3.93 -8.27 -10.24
N ALA A 403 -2.91 -8.39 -9.40
CA ALA A 403 -1.62 -8.96 -9.73
C ALA A 403 -1.40 -10.22 -8.88
N CYS A 404 -1.04 -11.34 -9.52
CA CYS A 404 -0.67 -12.55 -8.79
C CYS A 404 0.82 -12.79 -8.99
N THR A 405 1.61 -12.47 -7.96
CA THR A 405 3.07 -12.64 -7.99
C THR A 405 3.42 -13.99 -7.38
N ILE A 406 4.03 -14.87 -8.16
CA ILE A 406 4.31 -16.26 -7.83
C ILE A 406 5.83 -16.44 -7.76
N ARG A 407 6.29 -17.11 -6.70
CA ARG A 407 7.71 -17.24 -6.38
C ARG A 407 8.01 -18.61 -5.76
N LYS A 408 9.30 -18.94 -5.74
CA LYS A 408 9.86 -20.01 -4.92
C LYS A 408 10.44 -19.41 -3.65
N ILE A 409 10.03 -19.91 -2.50
CA ILE A 409 10.68 -19.65 -1.22
C ILE A 409 11.63 -20.81 -0.92
N GLU A 410 12.91 -20.48 -0.81
CA GLU A 410 14.01 -21.36 -0.42
C GLU A 410 14.11 -21.37 1.11
N LYS A 411 14.40 -22.55 1.68
CA LYS A 411 14.47 -22.77 3.13
C LYS A 411 15.88 -22.68 3.67
#